data_AF-A0AA88A6A0-F1
#
_entry.id   AF-A0AA88A6A0-F1
#
_cell.length_a   1.000
_cell.length_b   1.000
_cell.length_c   1.000
_cell.angle_alpha   90.00
_cell.angle_beta   90.00
_cell.angle_gamma   90.00
#
_symmetry.space_group_name_H-M   'P 1'
#
loop_
_entity.id
_entity.type
_entity.pdbx_description
1 polymer ?
#
loop_
_entity_poly.entity_id
_entity_poly.type
_entity_poly.pdbx_seq_one_letter_code
_entity_poly.pdbx_strand_id
1 'polypeptide(L)'
;MTKNVRSPKTLLCIMSVSIISGRPGPRDVLLKCFIKRNRSTQTYFLFLSLTNALTDDGKFLLAARKCRRATCTDYIISLHADDMSKGSSTYIGKLRSNFLGTKFTIFDGQPPHAGAKIAKSRSTRLVNLKQVSPRVPAGNYPVAHISYELNVLGSRGPRRMQCIMDAIPASAIEPGGAAPTQTEFSISNPDSIHSLSFFRSKSKRTESGLSGPLASQKDGVLVLRNKSPRWHEQLQCWCLNFHGRVTVASVKNFQLVASPENGPAGPEHDKIILQFGKVGKDLFTMDFRYPISAFQAFAICLSSFDTKIACE
;
A
#
# COMPACT_ATOMS: atom_id res chain seq x y z
N MET A 1 17.61 -36.64 -7.91
CA MET A 1 17.38 -35.32 -8.54
C MET A 1 16.72 -34.38 -7.54
N THR A 2 17.50 -33.62 -6.80
CA THR A 2 17.01 -32.58 -5.88
C THR A 2 16.57 -31.37 -6.69
N LYS A 3 15.26 -31.11 -6.76
CA LYS A 3 14.74 -29.85 -7.30
C LYS A 3 15.27 -28.72 -6.42
N ASN A 4 16.14 -27.88 -6.97
CA ASN A 4 16.63 -26.66 -6.33
C ASN A 4 15.45 -25.68 -6.18
N VAL A 5 14.68 -25.79 -5.10
CA VAL A 5 13.64 -24.81 -4.75
C VAL A 5 14.36 -23.54 -4.31
N ARG A 6 14.44 -22.55 -5.21
CA ARG A 6 15.02 -21.24 -4.89
C ARG A 6 14.26 -20.63 -3.71
N SER A 7 15.00 -20.02 -2.77
CA SER A 7 14.37 -19.35 -1.63
C SER A 7 13.39 -18.25 -2.09
N PRO A 8 12.31 -17.96 -1.33
CA PRO A 8 11.35 -16.91 -1.69
C PRO A 8 12.00 -15.55 -1.97
N LYS A 9 13.10 -15.24 -1.27
CA LYS A 9 13.89 -14.01 -1.48
C LYS A 9 14.57 -13.97 -2.85
N THR A 10 15.13 -15.11 -3.28
CA THR A 10 15.75 -15.25 -4.60
C THR A 10 14.71 -15.12 -5.72
N LEU A 11 13.48 -15.62 -5.50
CA LEU A 11 12.38 -15.50 -6.46
C LEU A 11 11.95 -14.04 -6.63
N LEU A 12 11.78 -13.29 -5.53
CA LEU A 12 11.41 -11.87 -5.57
C LEU A 12 12.47 -10.98 -6.22
N CYS A 13 13.76 -11.31 -6.10
CA CYS A 13 14.82 -10.55 -6.76
C CYS A 13 14.69 -10.56 -8.29
N ILE A 14 14.20 -11.67 -8.86
CA ILE A 14 14.04 -11.91 -10.30
C ILE A 14 12.75 -11.28 -10.85
N MET A 15 11.77 -10.99 -9.99
CA MET A 15 10.51 -10.37 -10.41
C MET A 15 10.72 -8.90 -10.80
N SER A 16 9.98 -8.42 -11.82
CA SER A 16 10.03 -7.02 -12.22
C SER A 16 9.47 -6.11 -11.13
N VAL A 17 9.97 -4.87 -11.07
CA VAL A 17 9.61 -3.87 -10.06
C VAL A 17 8.10 -3.61 -10.03
N SER A 18 7.47 -3.53 -11.20
CA SER A 18 6.03 -3.35 -11.32
C SER A 18 5.26 -4.48 -10.64
N ILE A 19 5.68 -5.73 -10.85
CA ILE A 19 4.99 -6.89 -10.25
C ILE A 19 5.12 -6.85 -8.72
N ILE A 20 6.29 -6.55 -8.18
CA ILE A 20 6.52 -6.48 -6.72
C ILE A 20 5.69 -5.35 -6.10
N SER A 21 5.51 -4.24 -6.83
CA SER A 21 4.86 -3.05 -6.32
C SER A 21 3.35 -3.22 -6.10
N GLY A 22 2.67 -3.91 -7.02
CA GLY A 22 1.22 -4.11 -6.98
C GLY A 22 0.75 -5.41 -6.33
N ARG A 23 1.58 -6.45 -6.29
CA ARG A 23 1.17 -7.74 -5.69
C ARG A 23 1.27 -7.72 -4.17
N PRO A 24 0.35 -8.42 -3.47
CA PRO A 24 0.51 -8.71 -2.04
C PRO A 24 1.86 -9.35 -1.73
N GLY A 25 2.40 -9.07 -0.55
CA GLY A 25 3.59 -9.77 -0.05
C GLY A 25 3.34 -11.28 0.16
N PRO A 26 4.39 -12.08 0.43
CA PRO A 26 4.23 -13.46 0.87
C PRO A 26 3.57 -13.53 2.27
N ARG A 27 2.92 -14.66 2.59
CA ARG A 27 2.18 -14.84 3.85
C ARG A 27 3.11 -14.97 5.07
N ASP A 28 4.12 -15.81 4.94
CA ASP A 28 4.90 -16.25 6.10
C ASP A 28 6.12 -15.37 6.40
N VAL A 29 6.50 -14.51 5.45
CA VAL A 29 7.75 -13.75 5.50
C VAL A 29 7.48 -12.26 5.33
N LEU A 30 8.11 -11.43 6.18
CA LEU A 30 8.19 -10.00 5.95
C LEU A 30 9.20 -9.70 4.84
N LEU A 31 8.73 -9.06 3.77
CA LEU A 31 9.60 -8.40 2.81
C LEU A 31 10.19 -7.17 3.48
N LYS A 32 11.52 -7.19 3.62
CA LYS A 32 12.26 -6.12 4.26
C LYS A 32 12.53 -5.02 3.25
N CYS A 33 12.08 -3.81 3.53
CA CYS A 33 12.34 -2.64 2.72
C CYS A 33 12.87 -1.48 3.58
N PHE A 34 13.30 -0.42 2.93
CA PHE A 34 13.62 0.84 3.58
C PHE A 34 13.20 2.04 2.73
N ILE A 35 12.95 3.15 3.40
CA ILE A 35 12.56 4.43 2.81
C ILE A 35 13.70 5.43 3.04
N LYS A 36 14.25 5.95 1.94
CA LYS A 36 15.16 7.11 1.93
C LYS A 36 14.31 8.36 1.65
N ARG A 37 14.37 9.37 2.51
CA ARG A 37 13.67 10.65 2.34
C ARG A 37 14.64 11.73 1.88
N ASN A 38 14.26 12.51 0.88
CA ASN A 38 14.90 13.78 0.59
C ASN A 38 13.98 14.93 1.04
N ARG A 39 14.43 15.70 2.05
CA ARG A 39 13.66 16.81 2.62
C ARG A 39 13.63 18.04 1.72
N SER A 40 14.67 18.31 0.93
CA SER A 40 14.72 19.51 0.08
C SER A 40 13.71 19.42 -1.05
N THR A 41 13.65 18.27 -1.71
CA THR A 41 12.72 17.99 -2.81
C THR A 41 11.36 17.46 -2.36
N GLN A 42 11.21 17.16 -1.06
CA GLN A 42 10.03 16.51 -0.49
C GLN A 42 9.72 15.16 -1.17
N THR A 43 10.76 14.41 -1.53
CA THR A 43 10.65 13.09 -2.17
C THR A 43 11.00 11.95 -1.22
N TYR A 44 10.47 10.77 -1.51
CA TYR A 44 10.61 9.56 -0.72
C TYR A 44 10.84 8.41 -1.69
N PHE A 45 11.81 7.55 -1.39
CA PHE A 45 12.20 6.45 -2.26
C PHE A 45 12.15 5.15 -1.46
N LEU A 46 11.40 4.18 -1.97
CA LEU A 46 11.26 2.84 -1.41
C LEU A 46 12.23 1.89 -2.10
N PHE A 47 12.95 1.11 -1.29
CA PHE A 47 13.87 0.08 -1.76
C PHE A 47 13.61 -1.25 -1.05
N LEU A 48 13.65 -2.35 -1.80
CA LEU A 48 13.70 -3.71 -1.27
C LEU A 48 15.12 -4.01 -0.77
N SER A 49 15.24 -4.49 0.46
CA SER A 49 16.51 -4.93 1.05
C SER A 49 16.87 -6.30 0.47
N LEU A 50 18.02 -6.41 -0.20
CA LEU A 50 18.51 -7.68 -0.75
C LEU A 50 19.33 -8.46 0.28
N THR A 51 19.99 -7.74 1.19
CA THR A 51 20.68 -8.30 2.35
C THR A 51 20.00 -7.91 3.66
N ASN A 52 20.45 -8.50 4.77
CA ASN A 52 20.03 -8.09 6.12
C ASN A 52 20.77 -6.82 6.61
N ALA A 53 21.75 -6.32 5.85
CA ALA A 53 22.54 -5.15 6.22
C ALA A 53 21.81 -3.86 5.81
N LEU A 54 21.85 -2.85 6.69
CA LEU A 54 21.29 -1.52 6.44
C LEU A 54 22.13 -0.67 5.46
N THR A 55 23.33 -1.13 5.12
CA THR A 55 24.26 -0.49 4.18
C THR A 55 24.02 -0.88 2.72
N ASP A 56 23.02 -1.74 2.46
CA ASP A 56 22.63 -2.17 1.13
C ASP A 56 21.96 -1.03 0.36
N ASP A 57 22.36 -0.82 -0.90
CA ASP A 57 21.68 0.12 -1.78
C ASP A 57 20.28 -0.35 -2.17
N GLY A 58 20.02 -1.66 -2.05
CA GLY A 58 18.72 -2.28 -2.26
C GLY A 58 18.22 -2.16 -3.71
N LYS A 59 17.09 -2.81 -3.99
CA LYS A 59 16.42 -2.68 -5.29
C LYS A 59 15.34 -1.61 -5.20
N PHE A 60 15.47 -0.55 -5.99
CA PHE A 60 14.45 0.51 -6.06
C PHE A 60 13.08 -0.07 -6.45
N LEU A 61 12.03 0.37 -5.76
CA LEU A 61 10.65 -0.05 -6.00
C LEU A 61 9.75 1.11 -6.42
N LEU A 62 9.68 2.17 -5.61
CA LEU A 62 8.71 3.25 -5.75
C LEU A 62 9.31 4.59 -5.36
N ALA A 63 8.88 5.65 -6.05
CA ALA A 63 9.10 7.03 -5.63
C ALA A 63 7.77 7.66 -5.20
N ALA A 64 7.83 8.56 -4.23
CA ALA A 64 6.73 9.42 -3.87
C ALA A 64 7.19 10.88 -3.71
N ARG A 65 6.32 11.82 -4.09
CA ARG A 65 6.56 13.26 -3.94
C ARG A 65 5.41 13.89 -3.19
N LYS A 66 5.73 14.58 -2.09
CA LYS A 66 4.75 15.33 -1.30
C LYS A 66 4.46 16.67 -1.99
N CYS A 67 3.19 16.94 -2.22
CA CYS A 67 2.65 18.16 -2.81
C CYS A 67 1.65 18.77 -1.82
N ARG A 68 2.05 19.84 -1.12
CA ARG A 68 1.16 20.57 -0.22
C ARG A 68 0.19 21.42 -1.03
N ARG A 69 -1.09 21.40 -0.65
CA ARG A 69 -2.15 22.27 -1.17
C ARG A 69 -2.75 23.07 0.00
N ALA A 70 -3.58 24.07 -0.32
CA ALA A 70 -4.25 24.89 0.69
C ALA A 70 -5.10 24.07 1.68
N THR A 71 -5.78 23.01 1.20
CA THR A 71 -6.75 22.25 1.99
C THR A 71 -6.35 20.80 2.28
N CYS A 72 -5.24 20.33 1.73
CA CYS A 72 -4.76 18.96 1.89
C CYS A 72 -3.31 18.80 1.44
N THR A 73 -2.73 17.65 1.76
CA THR A 73 -1.46 17.18 1.21
C THR A 73 -1.75 16.02 0.27
N ASP A 74 -1.23 16.09 -0.96
CA ASP A 74 -1.15 14.93 -1.87
C ASP A 74 0.27 14.33 -1.79
N TYR A 75 0.40 13.01 -1.82
CA TYR A 75 1.63 12.31 -2.18
C TYR A 75 1.37 11.56 -3.48
N ILE A 76 2.06 11.94 -4.55
CA ILE A 76 2.01 11.22 -5.83
C ILE A 76 3.00 10.07 -5.77
N ILE A 77 2.59 8.86 -6.16
CA ILE A 77 3.41 7.64 -6.08
C ILE A 77 3.58 7.08 -7.51
N SER A 78 4.83 6.82 -7.88
CA SER A 78 5.23 6.40 -9.23
C SER A 78 6.25 5.25 -9.18
N LEU A 79 6.31 4.47 -10.26
CA LEU A 79 7.36 3.48 -10.52
C LEU A 79 8.70 4.13 -10.83
N HIS A 80 8.71 5.40 -11.22
CA HIS A 80 9.89 6.12 -11.68
C HIS A 80 10.08 7.42 -10.90
N ALA A 81 11.31 7.70 -10.48
CA ALA A 81 11.64 8.85 -9.62
C ALA A 81 11.67 10.18 -10.40
N ASP A 82 12.02 10.10 -11.67
CA ASP A 82 12.12 11.17 -12.64
C ASP A 82 10.76 11.60 -13.20
N ASP A 83 9.75 10.71 -13.18
CA ASP A 83 8.40 11.01 -13.63
C ASP A 83 7.34 10.85 -12.53
N MET A 84 6.92 12.00 -11.98
CA MET A 84 5.90 12.09 -10.94
C MET A 84 4.57 12.67 -11.47
N SER A 85 4.34 12.61 -12.79
CA SER A 85 3.15 13.15 -13.43
C SER A 85 1.96 12.21 -13.32
N LYS A 86 0.79 12.71 -12.91
CA LYS A 86 -0.44 11.88 -12.79
C LYS A 86 -0.92 11.26 -14.11
N GLY A 87 -0.55 11.84 -15.24
CA GLY A 87 -0.88 11.33 -16.58
C GLY A 87 0.16 10.37 -17.14
N SER A 88 1.24 10.10 -16.41
CA SER A 88 2.28 9.18 -16.85
C SER A 88 1.81 7.73 -16.76
N SER A 89 2.32 6.88 -17.64
CA SER A 89 2.17 5.42 -17.54
C SER A 89 2.85 4.82 -16.31
N THR A 90 3.76 5.57 -15.68
CA THR A 90 4.51 5.15 -14.49
C THR A 90 3.78 5.49 -13.18
N TYR A 91 2.72 6.30 -13.25
CA TYR A 91 1.88 6.64 -12.11
C TYR A 91 1.13 5.42 -11.59
N ILE A 92 1.30 5.13 -10.30
CA ILE A 92 0.61 4.01 -9.63
C ILE A 92 -0.57 4.50 -8.82
N GLY A 93 -0.46 5.66 -8.18
CA GLY A 93 -1.50 6.11 -7.28
C GLY A 93 -1.11 7.32 -6.44
N LYS A 94 -1.95 7.63 -5.46
CA LYS A 94 -1.84 8.84 -4.65
C LYS A 94 -2.37 8.64 -3.25
N LEU A 95 -1.66 9.14 -2.24
CA LEU A 95 -2.18 9.34 -0.90
C LEU A 95 -2.66 10.80 -0.76
N ARG A 96 -3.84 11.03 -0.21
CA ARG A 96 -4.36 12.39 0.08
C ARG A 96 -4.74 12.51 1.54
N SER A 97 -4.28 13.54 2.21
CA SER A 97 -4.73 13.89 3.56
C SER A 97 -6.02 14.72 3.56
N ASN A 98 -6.71 14.75 4.68
CA ASN A 98 -7.61 15.84 5.02
C ASN A 98 -6.82 17.07 5.49
N PHE A 99 -7.52 18.18 5.68
CA PHE A 99 -6.91 19.45 6.12
C PHE A 99 -6.08 19.32 7.41
N LEU A 100 -6.56 18.55 8.38
CA LEU A 100 -5.89 18.40 9.68
C LEU A 100 -4.73 17.40 9.69
N GLY A 101 -4.54 16.62 8.61
CA GLY A 101 -3.55 15.54 8.57
C GLY A 101 -3.91 14.34 9.47
N THR A 102 -5.18 14.18 9.83
CA THR A 102 -5.68 13.12 10.73
C THR A 102 -6.34 11.98 9.98
N LYS A 103 -6.83 12.23 8.77
CA LYS A 103 -7.44 11.23 7.89
C LYS A 103 -6.75 11.26 6.53
N PHE A 104 -6.55 10.09 5.94
CA PHE A 104 -5.96 9.97 4.61
C PHE A 104 -6.75 8.95 3.79
N THR A 105 -6.74 9.15 2.47
CA THR A 105 -7.29 8.21 1.50
C THR A 105 -6.19 7.81 0.52
N ILE A 106 -6.04 6.50 0.32
CA ILE A 106 -5.17 5.92 -0.71
C ILE A 106 -6.00 5.72 -1.97
N PHE A 107 -5.51 6.28 -3.08
CA PHE A 107 -6.10 6.14 -4.40
C PHE A 107 -5.17 5.32 -5.29
N ASP A 108 -5.72 4.29 -5.90
CA ASP A 108 -5.09 3.53 -6.97
C ASP A 108 -5.32 4.20 -8.33
N GLY A 109 -4.32 4.11 -9.20
CA GLY A 109 -4.34 4.57 -10.59
C GLY A 109 -5.09 3.61 -11.52
N GLN A 110 -5.25 2.34 -11.12
CA GLN A 110 -6.00 1.33 -11.87
C GLN A 110 -7.21 0.82 -11.07
N PRO A 111 -8.29 0.38 -11.75
CA PRO A 111 -9.46 -0.14 -11.05
C PRO A 111 -9.12 -1.47 -10.34
N PRO A 112 -9.41 -1.61 -9.03
CA PRO A 112 -9.10 -2.83 -8.26
C PRO A 112 -9.95 -4.05 -8.66
N HIS A 113 -11.11 -3.84 -9.28
CA HIS A 113 -12.02 -4.88 -9.78
C HIS A 113 -12.90 -4.33 -10.91
N ALA A 114 -13.51 -5.22 -11.69
CA ALA A 114 -14.48 -4.85 -12.72
C ALA A 114 -15.68 -4.13 -12.08
N GLY A 115 -15.92 -2.87 -12.46
CA GLY A 115 -16.98 -2.03 -11.90
C GLY A 115 -16.57 -1.07 -10.77
N ALA A 116 -15.27 -0.98 -10.44
CA ALA A 116 -14.78 -0.05 -9.43
C ALA A 116 -15.17 1.41 -9.73
N LYS A 117 -15.69 2.11 -8.73
CA LYS A 117 -16.14 3.51 -8.87
C LYS A 117 -14.95 4.47 -8.76
N ILE A 118 -14.80 5.35 -9.75
CA ILE A 118 -13.80 6.41 -9.70
C ILE A 118 -14.25 7.53 -8.75
N ALA A 119 -13.37 8.01 -7.88
CA ALA A 119 -13.65 9.20 -7.10
C ALA A 119 -13.58 10.44 -8.00
N LYS A 120 -14.71 11.16 -8.13
CA LYS A 120 -14.78 12.43 -8.87
C LYS A 120 -13.98 13.50 -8.12
N SER A 121 -12.76 13.76 -8.56
CA SER A 121 -11.93 14.85 -8.02
C SER A 121 -12.22 16.14 -8.77
N ARG A 122 -12.81 17.15 -8.12
CA ARG A 122 -13.09 18.50 -8.65
C ARG A 122 -11.85 19.32 -9.08
N SER A 123 -10.68 18.68 -9.17
CA SER A 123 -9.37 19.31 -9.42
C SER A 123 -8.91 19.23 -10.88
N THR A 124 -9.65 18.57 -11.77
CA THR A 124 -9.36 18.61 -13.21
C THR A 124 -10.10 19.79 -13.82
N ARG A 125 -9.43 20.94 -13.96
CA ARG A 125 -9.86 21.91 -14.98
C ARG A 125 -9.92 21.14 -16.31
N LEU A 126 -11.06 21.21 -16.98
CA LEU A 126 -11.23 20.68 -18.33
C LEU A 126 -10.17 21.31 -19.22
N VAL A 127 -9.14 20.54 -19.57
CA VAL A 127 -8.31 20.86 -20.74
C VAL A 127 -8.98 20.13 -21.89
N ASN A 128 -9.69 20.92 -22.69
CA ASN A 128 -10.31 20.50 -23.93
C ASN A 128 -9.19 20.06 -24.88
N LEU A 129 -9.01 18.76 -25.10
CA LEU A 129 -8.17 18.25 -26.19
C LEU A 129 -8.79 16.97 -26.72
N LYS A 130 -8.91 16.95 -28.05
CA LYS A 130 -9.70 16.05 -28.88
C LYS A 130 -9.58 14.57 -28.48
N GLN A 131 -10.75 13.94 -28.45
CA GLN A 131 -11.01 12.52 -28.30
C GLN A 131 -10.09 11.65 -29.17
N VAL A 132 -9.21 10.86 -28.51
CA VAL A 132 -8.51 9.73 -29.13
C VAL A 132 -8.47 8.59 -28.09
N SER A 133 -9.24 7.52 -28.37
CA SER A 133 -9.34 6.24 -27.64
C SER A 133 -9.79 6.30 -26.16
N PRO A 134 -10.68 5.40 -25.68
CA PRO A 134 -11.01 5.29 -24.27
C PRO A 134 -9.84 4.65 -23.52
N ARG A 135 -8.73 5.37 -23.37
CA ARG A 135 -7.80 5.07 -22.29
C ARG A 135 -8.56 5.33 -21.01
N VAL A 136 -8.81 4.29 -20.21
CA VAL A 136 -9.37 4.42 -18.86
C VAL A 136 -8.60 5.55 -18.18
N PRO A 137 -9.26 6.64 -17.74
CA PRO A 137 -8.55 7.76 -17.13
C PRO A 137 -7.69 7.20 -16.01
N ALA A 138 -6.41 7.59 -15.92
CA ALA A 138 -5.55 7.28 -14.78
C ALA A 138 -6.35 7.59 -13.51
N GLY A 139 -6.81 6.54 -12.85
CA GLY A 139 -7.96 6.60 -11.98
C GLY A 139 -7.61 7.22 -10.64
N ASN A 140 -8.63 7.72 -9.95
CA ASN A 140 -8.53 7.94 -8.51
C ASN A 140 -9.49 6.94 -7.85
N TYR A 141 -9.13 5.67 -7.83
CA TYR A 141 -9.95 4.62 -7.22
C TYR A 141 -9.59 4.52 -5.73
N PRO A 142 -10.47 4.91 -4.79
CA PRO A 142 -10.16 4.78 -3.37
C PRO A 142 -10.05 3.28 -3.02
N VAL A 143 -8.94 2.90 -2.38
CA VAL A 143 -8.65 1.49 -2.03
C VAL A 143 -8.38 1.28 -0.55
N ALA A 144 -8.12 2.36 0.20
CA ALA A 144 -7.96 2.32 1.64
C ALA A 144 -8.11 3.69 2.28
N HIS A 145 -8.48 3.69 3.56
CA HIS A 145 -8.59 4.87 4.42
C HIS A 145 -7.72 4.72 5.67
N ILE A 146 -7.01 5.77 6.05
CA ILE A 146 -6.18 5.82 7.25
C ILE A 146 -6.76 6.88 8.18
N SER A 147 -6.96 6.56 9.44
CA SER A 147 -7.39 7.50 10.47
C SER A 147 -6.43 7.45 11.66
N TYR A 148 -6.09 8.63 12.16
CA TYR A 148 -5.39 8.82 13.41
C TYR A 148 -6.37 9.40 14.42
N GLU A 149 -6.49 8.74 15.58
CA GLU A 149 -7.33 9.27 16.67
C GLU A 149 -6.70 10.54 17.24
N LEU A 150 -7.55 11.53 17.51
CA LEU A 150 -7.18 12.75 18.20
C LEU A 150 -7.32 12.54 19.70
N ASN A 151 -6.27 12.83 20.45
CA ASN A 151 -6.31 12.80 21.90
C ASN A 151 -6.89 14.15 22.40
N VAL A 152 -8.22 14.30 22.39
CA VAL A 152 -8.89 15.59 22.70
C VAL A 152 -9.00 15.84 24.23
N LEU A 153 -8.74 14.84 25.08
CA LEU A 153 -8.99 14.90 26.54
C LEU A 153 -7.78 14.55 27.43
N GLY A 154 -6.55 14.84 26.98
CA GLY A 154 -5.37 14.70 27.85
C GLY A 154 -4.99 13.26 28.25
N SER A 155 -5.64 12.25 27.65
CA SER A 155 -5.27 10.84 27.82
C SER A 155 -3.86 10.62 27.26
N ARG A 156 -2.88 10.53 28.16
CA ARG A 156 -1.49 10.16 27.83
C ARG A 156 -1.49 8.72 27.32
N GLY A 157 -1.41 8.55 26.01
CA GLY A 157 -1.37 7.23 25.37
C GLY A 157 -0.75 7.26 23.99
N PRO A 158 -0.19 6.13 23.50
CA PRO A 158 0.31 6.01 22.15
C PRO A 158 -0.76 6.39 21.12
N ARG A 159 -0.38 7.15 20.08
CA ARG A 159 -1.30 7.57 19.01
C ARG A 159 -1.95 6.33 18.38
N ARG A 160 -3.28 6.27 18.40
CA ARG A 160 -4.04 5.18 17.77
C ARG A 160 -4.19 5.43 16.28
N MET A 161 -3.91 4.39 15.50
CA MET A 161 -3.93 4.41 14.05
C MET A 161 -4.75 3.23 13.55
N GLN A 162 -5.68 3.53 12.64
CA GLN A 162 -6.51 2.54 11.98
C GLN A 162 -6.40 2.69 10.46
N CYS A 163 -6.22 1.59 9.74
CA CYS A 163 -6.29 1.53 8.29
C CYS A 163 -7.41 0.59 7.88
N ILE A 164 -8.40 1.09 7.14
CA ILE A 164 -9.46 0.31 6.52
C ILE A 164 -9.02 0.02 5.09
N MET A 165 -8.86 -1.26 4.74
CA MET A 165 -8.40 -1.70 3.43
C MET A 165 -9.61 -2.09 2.58
N ASP A 166 -10.29 -1.10 1.98
CA ASP A 166 -11.56 -1.31 1.25
C ASP A 166 -11.47 -2.34 0.12
N ALA A 167 -10.29 -2.46 -0.48
CA ALA A 167 -10.04 -3.42 -1.54
C ALA A 167 -9.72 -4.84 -1.03
N ILE A 168 -9.51 -5.07 0.27
CA ILE A 168 -9.07 -6.36 0.81
C ILE A 168 -10.12 -6.89 1.80
N PRO A 169 -10.71 -8.08 1.56
CA PRO A 169 -11.65 -8.67 2.50
C PRO A 169 -10.94 -9.13 3.79
N ALA A 170 -11.68 -9.16 4.90
CA ALA A 170 -11.18 -9.63 6.18
C ALA A 170 -10.72 -11.10 6.10
N SER A 171 -11.46 -11.95 5.36
CA SER A 171 -11.09 -13.35 5.09
C SER A 171 -9.73 -13.55 4.42
N ALA A 172 -9.12 -12.51 3.85
CA ALA A 172 -7.81 -12.61 3.21
C ALA A 172 -6.76 -13.19 4.17
N ILE A 173 -6.76 -12.77 5.45
CA ILE A 173 -5.75 -13.18 6.43
C ILE A 173 -5.87 -14.65 6.84
N GLU A 174 -7.04 -15.25 6.67
CA GLU A 174 -7.29 -16.64 7.04
C GLU A 174 -6.51 -17.63 6.16
N PRO A 175 -6.27 -18.88 6.63
CA PRO A 175 -5.67 -19.92 5.83
C PRO A 175 -6.46 -20.15 4.53
N GLY A 176 -5.79 -20.00 3.39
CA GLY A 176 -6.41 -20.14 2.07
C GLY A 176 -7.18 -18.92 1.56
N GLY A 177 -7.23 -17.82 2.34
CA GLY A 177 -7.81 -16.55 1.88
C GLY A 177 -7.11 -16.00 0.62
N ALA A 178 -7.74 -15.06 -0.07
CA ALA A 178 -7.14 -14.42 -1.23
C ALA A 178 -7.29 -12.90 -1.13
N ALA A 179 -6.19 -12.19 -1.43
CA ALA A 179 -6.21 -10.75 -1.54
C ALA A 179 -6.26 -10.44 -3.04
N PRO A 180 -7.07 -9.47 -3.48
CA PRO A 180 -7.12 -9.14 -4.90
C PRO A 180 -5.72 -8.77 -5.38
N THR A 181 -5.28 -9.51 -6.38
CA THR A 181 -3.97 -9.34 -6.99
C THR A 181 -4.18 -8.59 -8.29
N GLN A 182 -3.53 -7.44 -8.45
CA GLN A 182 -3.51 -6.76 -9.73
C GLN A 182 -2.64 -7.57 -10.69
N THR A 183 -3.31 -8.28 -11.60
CA THR A 183 -2.66 -8.99 -12.69
C THR A 183 -2.51 -7.97 -13.82
N GLU A 184 -1.27 -7.56 -14.06
CA GLU A 184 -0.81 -6.73 -15.20
C GLU A 184 -0.85 -5.20 -15.01
N PHE A 185 0.31 -4.65 -14.63
CA PHE A 185 0.68 -3.31 -15.09
C PHE A 185 0.98 -3.43 -16.59
N SER A 186 0.01 -3.15 -17.46
CA SER A 186 0.27 -3.04 -18.90
C SER A 186 1.18 -1.83 -19.16
N ILE A 187 2.49 -2.05 -19.09
CA ILE A 187 3.46 -1.14 -19.71
C ILE A 187 3.24 -1.31 -21.21
N SER A 188 2.54 -0.36 -21.82
CA SER A 188 2.42 -0.32 -23.28
C SER A 188 3.82 -0.10 -23.86
N ASN A 189 4.46 -1.17 -24.30
CA ASN A 189 5.60 -1.10 -25.19
C ASN A 189 5.11 -0.52 -26.53
N PRO A 190 5.68 0.57 -27.07
CA PRO A 190 5.19 1.15 -28.33
C PRO A 190 5.31 0.22 -29.54
N ASP A 191 6.14 -0.82 -29.48
CA ASP A 191 6.58 -1.56 -30.69
C ASP A 191 6.19 -3.04 -30.76
N SER A 192 5.05 -3.44 -30.20
CA SER A 192 4.53 -4.80 -30.43
C SER A 192 3.04 -4.79 -30.75
N ILE A 193 2.74 -4.36 -31.98
CA ILE A 193 1.51 -4.70 -32.70
C ILE A 193 1.74 -6.07 -33.38
N HIS A 194 0.66 -6.84 -33.58
CA HIS A 194 0.53 -8.23 -34.08
C HIS A 194 0.42 -9.26 -32.93
N SER A 195 -0.71 -9.94 -32.67
CA SER A 195 -1.90 -10.19 -33.48
C SER A 195 -3.12 -10.38 -32.56
N LEU A 196 -4.14 -9.52 -32.71
CA LEU A 196 -5.48 -9.85 -32.22
C LEU A 196 -6.14 -10.67 -33.31
N SER A 197 -6.38 -11.96 -33.04
CA SER A 197 -7.21 -12.78 -33.91
C SER A 197 -8.66 -12.30 -33.80
N PHE A 198 -9.01 -11.41 -34.72
CA PHE A 198 -10.39 -11.08 -35.02
C PHE A 198 -11.09 -12.31 -35.61
N PHE A 199 -11.74 -13.11 -34.78
CA PHE A 199 -12.83 -13.98 -35.23
C PHE A 199 -14.12 -13.58 -34.53
N ARG A 200 -14.82 -12.68 -35.23
CA ARG A 200 -16.20 -12.29 -34.99
C ARG A 200 -17.12 -13.40 -35.49
N SER A 201 -17.50 -14.33 -34.63
CA SER A 201 -18.64 -15.21 -34.89
C SER A 201 -19.88 -14.68 -34.19
N LYS A 202 -20.85 -14.23 -34.99
CA LYS A 202 -22.22 -13.97 -34.52
C LYS A 202 -22.85 -15.30 -34.13
N SER A 203 -23.17 -15.48 -32.85
CA SER A 203 -24.08 -16.53 -32.40
C SER A 203 -25.07 -15.95 -31.40
N LYS A 204 -26.35 -15.99 -31.78
CA LYS A 204 -27.49 -15.76 -30.89
C LYS A 204 -27.64 -17.02 -30.03
N ARG A 205 -27.47 -16.92 -28.70
CA ARG A 205 -28.06 -17.90 -27.79
C ARG A 205 -28.27 -17.31 -26.39
N THR A 206 -29.57 -17.15 -26.11
CA THR A 206 -30.33 -17.36 -24.87
C THR A 206 -29.57 -17.50 -23.56
N GLU A 207 -30.03 -16.72 -22.59
CA GLU A 207 -29.73 -16.77 -21.16
C GLU A 207 -29.74 -18.19 -20.60
N SER A 208 -28.66 -18.54 -19.88
CA SER A 208 -28.76 -19.40 -18.70
C SER A 208 -27.68 -18.92 -17.74
N GLY A 209 -28.15 -18.38 -16.61
CA GLY A 209 -27.30 -17.84 -15.56
C GLY A 209 -26.53 -18.96 -14.86
N LEU A 210 -25.22 -18.81 -14.84
CA LEU A 210 -24.38 -19.32 -13.78
C LEU A 210 -23.44 -18.17 -13.37
N SER A 211 -24.03 -17.23 -12.64
CA SER A 211 -23.26 -16.32 -11.79
C SER A 211 -22.41 -17.16 -10.86
N GLY A 212 -21.10 -17.19 -11.11
CA GLY A 212 -20.10 -17.65 -10.14
C GLY A 212 -20.33 -16.94 -8.81
N PRO A 213 -20.05 -17.60 -7.67
CA PRO A 213 -20.58 -17.17 -6.39
C PRO A 213 -20.15 -15.74 -6.08
N LEU A 214 -21.14 -14.86 -6.06
CA LEU A 214 -21.09 -13.54 -5.47
C LEU A 214 -20.47 -13.72 -4.08
N ALA A 215 -19.32 -13.08 -3.83
CA ALA A 215 -18.72 -13.07 -2.51
C ALA A 215 -19.82 -12.74 -1.49
N SER A 216 -20.03 -13.67 -0.56
CA SER A 216 -21.06 -13.58 0.47
C SER A 216 -20.99 -12.19 1.13
N GLN A 217 -22.14 -11.51 1.23
CA GLN A 217 -22.36 -10.22 1.90
C GLN A 217 -21.99 -10.21 3.41
N LYS A 218 -21.27 -11.23 3.90
CA LYS A 218 -20.77 -11.40 5.26
C LYS A 218 -19.27 -11.17 5.41
N ASP A 219 -18.53 -10.95 4.32
CA ASP A 219 -17.09 -10.74 4.41
C ASP A 219 -16.79 -9.26 4.67
N GLY A 220 -16.47 -8.93 5.92
CA GLY A 220 -16.08 -7.58 6.31
C GLY A 220 -14.84 -7.09 5.55
N VAL A 221 -14.54 -5.80 5.64
CA VAL A 221 -13.29 -5.25 5.09
C VAL A 221 -12.15 -5.47 6.08
N LEU A 222 -10.93 -5.70 5.57
CA LEU A 222 -9.76 -5.82 6.43
C LEU A 222 -9.47 -4.49 7.12
N VAL A 223 -9.48 -4.52 8.45
CA VAL A 223 -9.08 -3.39 9.29
C VAL A 223 -7.74 -3.69 9.93
N LEU A 224 -6.75 -2.84 9.71
CA LEU A 224 -5.45 -2.88 10.39
C LEU A 224 -5.41 -1.84 11.49
N ARG A 225 -4.80 -2.18 12.63
CA ARG A 225 -4.62 -1.26 13.77
C ARG A 225 -3.21 -1.32 14.31
N ASN A 226 -2.77 -0.27 14.98
CA ASN A 226 -1.49 -0.29 15.67
C ASN A 226 -1.47 -1.42 16.71
N LYS A 227 -0.40 -2.22 16.71
CA LYS A 227 -0.14 -3.20 17.76
C LYS A 227 0.04 -2.46 19.09
N SER A 228 -0.58 -2.98 20.15
CA SER A 228 -0.41 -2.41 21.49
C SER A 228 1.03 -2.67 21.96
N PRO A 229 1.71 -1.67 22.55
CA PRO A 229 3.05 -1.88 23.09
C PRO A 229 3.00 -2.88 24.24
N ARG A 230 4.12 -3.56 24.48
CA ARG A 230 4.31 -4.42 25.64
C ARG A 230 5.16 -3.69 26.68
N TRP A 231 4.90 -3.95 27.95
CA TRP A 231 5.73 -3.44 29.03
C TRP A 231 7.09 -4.13 28.98
N HIS A 232 8.16 -3.34 29.08
CA HIS A 232 9.53 -3.85 29.12
C HIS A 232 10.15 -3.54 30.48
N GLU A 233 10.25 -4.55 31.34
CA GLU A 233 10.65 -4.39 32.75
C GLU A 233 12.02 -3.71 32.91
N GLN A 234 13.04 -4.12 32.15
CA GLN A 234 14.38 -3.54 32.29
C GLN A 234 14.47 -2.07 31.86
N LEU A 235 13.62 -1.63 30.93
CA LEU A 235 13.62 -0.27 30.40
C LEU A 235 12.53 0.60 31.05
N GLN A 236 11.69 0.01 31.91
CA GLN A 236 10.55 0.65 32.57
C GLN A 236 9.69 1.49 31.61
N CYS A 237 9.45 0.97 30.41
CA CYS A 237 8.66 1.67 29.40
C CYS A 237 7.82 0.72 28.53
N TRP A 238 6.75 1.26 27.95
CA TRP A 238 5.94 0.60 26.94
C TRP A 238 6.63 0.66 25.59
N CYS A 239 7.02 -0.48 25.02
CA CYS A 239 7.71 -0.54 23.74
C CYS A 239 7.18 -1.64 22.81
N LEU A 240 7.50 -1.51 21.53
CA LEU A 240 7.27 -2.55 20.53
C LEU A 240 8.60 -3.25 20.23
N ASN A 241 8.55 -4.57 20.04
CA ASN A 241 9.73 -5.32 19.64
C ASN A 241 9.90 -5.28 18.12
N PHE A 242 10.86 -4.48 17.66
CA PHE A 242 11.23 -4.36 16.24
C PHE A 242 12.35 -5.32 15.81
N HIS A 243 12.82 -6.22 16.69
CA HIS A 243 13.87 -7.20 16.39
C HIS A 243 15.14 -6.56 15.79
N GLY A 244 15.55 -5.41 16.34
CA GLY A 244 16.70 -4.64 15.86
C GLY A 244 16.49 -3.90 14.53
N ARG A 245 15.32 -3.99 13.88
CA ARG A 245 15.02 -3.28 12.62
C ARG A 245 14.83 -1.78 12.80
N VAL A 246 14.52 -1.33 14.01
CA VAL A 246 14.29 0.08 14.35
C VAL A 246 15.21 0.43 15.50
N THR A 247 16.03 1.45 15.30
CA THR A 247 17.13 1.82 16.20
C THR A 247 16.97 3.22 16.77
N VAL A 248 16.09 4.05 16.22
CA VAL A 248 15.88 5.43 16.65
C VAL A 248 14.46 5.63 17.15
N ALA A 249 14.32 6.10 18.40
CA ALA A 249 13.04 6.47 18.99
C ALA A 249 12.34 7.56 18.15
N SER A 250 11.04 7.36 17.89
CA SER A 250 10.24 8.26 17.05
C SER A 250 8.75 7.93 17.16
N VAL A 251 7.89 8.96 17.17
CA VAL A 251 6.42 8.82 17.06
C VAL A 251 5.94 8.18 15.75
N LYS A 252 6.86 7.92 14.83
CA LYS A 252 6.62 7.22 13.56
C LYS A 252 6.85 5.72 13.66
N ASN A 253 7.38 5.22 14.77
CA ASN A 253 7.64 3.79 14.91
C ASN A 253 6.33 3.09 15.25
N PHE A 254 5.88 2.18 14.38
CA PHE A 254 4.65 1.43 14.60
C PHE A 254 4.70 0.04 13.95
N GLN A 255 3.87 -0.85 14.46
CA GLN A 255 3.53 -2.12 13.85
C GLN A 255 2.02 -2.15 13.63
N LEU A 256 1.55 -2.63 12.48
CA LEU A 256 0.14 -2.87 12.21
C LEU A 256 -0.16 -4.36 12.20
N VAL A 257 -1.29 -4.72 12.80
CA VAL A 257 -1.85 -6.07 12.85
C VAL A 257 -3.31 -6.02 12.43
N ALA A 258 -3.86 -7.16 11.99
CA ALA A 258 -5.28 -7.25 11.66
C ALA A 258 -6.14 -7.11 12.93
N SER A 259 -7.20 -6.31 12.83
CA SER A 259 -8.21 -6.25 13.89
C SER A 259 -9.09 -7.50 13.83
N PRO A 260 -9.37 -8.16 14.95
CA PRO A 260 -10.39 -9.20 15.02
C PRO A 260 -11.77 -8.53 14.84
N GLU A 261 -12.60 -9.08 13.96
CA GLU A 261 -13.99 -8.66 13.80
C GLU A 261 -14.84 -9.45 14.79
N ASN A 262 -15.32 -8.80 15.86
CA ASN A 262 -16.33 -9.31 16.83
C ASN A 262 -16.12 -10.74 17.40
N GLY A 263 -14.91 -11.30 17.35
CA GLY A 263 -14.59 -12.65 17.81
C GLY A 263 -13.22 -12.76 18.48
N PRO A 264 -12.89 -13.94 19.06
CA PRO A 264 -11.60 -14.15 19.70
C PRO A 264 -10.47 -14.02 18.67
N ALA A 265 -9.47 -13.19 19.01
CA ALA A 265 -8.31 -12.98 18.16
C ALA A 265 -7.52 -14.30 18.01
N GLY A 266 -7.63 -14.93 16.85
CA GLY A 266 -6.74 -16.03 16.48
C GLY A 266 -5.27 -15.59 16.35
N PRO A 267 -4.31 -16.52 16.29
CA PRO A 267 -2.89 -16.22 16.14
C PRO A 267 -2.56 -15.33 14.93
N GLU A 268 -3.37 -15.42 13.86
CA GLU A 268 -3.26 -14.58 12.66
C GLU A 268 -3.41 -13.08 12.95
N HIS A 269 -4.22 -12.69 13.94
CA HIS A 269 -4.46 -11.30 14.31
C HIS A 269 -3.33 -10.65 15.12
N ASP A 270 -2.35 -11.43 15.62
CA ASP A 270 -1.14 -10.86 16.26
C ASP A 270 0.06 -10.79 15.30
N LYS A 271 -0.07 -11.36 14.08
CA LYS A 271 0.96 -11.30 13.05
C LYS A 271 1.13 -9.88 12.53
N ILE A 272 2.38 -9.41 12.53
CA ILE A 272 2.74 -8.07 12.09
C ILE A 272 2.62 -7.98 10.56
N ILE A 273 1.59 -7.30 10.06
CA ILE A 273 1.37 -7.10 8.61
C ILE A 273 2.28 -6.01 8.05
N LEU A 274 2.49 -4.94 8.81
CA LEU A 274 3.39 -3.83 8.46
C LEU A 274 4.20 -3.42 9.69
N GLN A 275 5.51 -3.28 9.52
CA GLN A 275 6.42 -2.74 10.52
C GLN A 275 7.14 -1.53 9.93
N PHE A 276 7.08 -0.39 10.61
CA PHE A 276 7.73 0.83 10.16
C PHE A 276 8.47 1.49 11.31
N GLY A 277 9.67 2.00 11.04
CA GLY A 277 10.36 2.81 12.04
C GLY A 277 11.63 3.48 11.57
N LYS A 278 12.10 4.41 12.39
CA LYS A 278 13.24 5.27 12.10
C LYS A 278 14.56 4.57 12.46
N VAL A 279 15.53 4.70 11.57
CA VAL A 279 16.92 4.22 11.79
C VAL A 279 17.96 5.32 11.61
N GLY A 280 17.60 6.44 10.97
CA GLY A 280 18.47 7.60 10.79
C GLY A 280 17.68 8.90 10.59
N LYS A 281 18.38 10.00 10.28
CA LYS A 281 17.75 11.32 10.07
C LYS A 281 16.69 11.30 8.97
N ASP A 282 17.00 10.60 7.88
CA ASP A 282 16.22 10.51 6.65
C ASP A 282 16.12 9.07 6.10
N LEU A 283 16.33 8.09 6.99
CA LEU A 283 16.29 6.66 6.68
C LEU A 283 15.35 5.94 7.64
N PHE A 284 14.48 5.10 7.08
CA PHE A 284 13.45 4.37 7.81
C PHE A 284 13.35 2.94 7.29
N THR A 285 13.11 1.97 8.15
CA THR A 285 12.78 0.60 7.76
C THR A 285 11.28 0.46 7.53
N MET A 286 10.90 -0.31 6.53
CA MET A 286 9.51 -0.63 6.20
C MET A 286 9.46 -2.11 5.83
N ASP A 287 8.93 -2.95 6.70
CA ASP A 287 8.81 -4.37 6.43
C ASP A 287 7.32 -4.73 6.30
N PHE A 288 6.92 -5.41 5.24
CA PHE A 288 5.51 -5.72 4.98
C PHE A 288 5.32 -7.18 4.55
N ARG A 289 4.11 -7.70 4.71
CA ARG A 289 3.72 -9.03 4.23
C ARG A 289 2.30 -9.01 3.69
N TYR A 290 1.86 -10.17 3.21
CA TYR A 290 0.46 -10.42 2.90
C TYR A 290 -0.48 -9.92 4.03
N PRO A 291 -1.66 -9.34 3.74
CA PRO A 291 -2.34 -9.22 2.44
C PRO A 291 -2.04 -7.94 1.67
N ILE A 292 -1.17 -7.07 2.17
CA ILE A 292 -0.95 -5.76 1.54
C ILE A 292 0.20 -5.78 0.51
N SER A 293 0.10 -4.91 -0.50
CA SER A 293 1.15 -4.69 -1.49
C SER A 293 2.19 -3.68 -1.02
N ALA A 294 3.34 -3.60 -1.73
CA ALA A 294 4.36 -2.59 -1.43
C ALA A 294 3.81 -1.16 -1.61
N PHE A 295 2.97 -0.93 -2.62
CA PHE A 295 2.28 0.34 -2.84
C PHE A 295 1.41 0.75 -1.63
N GLN A 296 0.55 -0.16 -1.16
CA GLN A 296 -0.31 0.09 0.00
C GLN A 296 0.50 0.33 1.27
N ALA A 297 1.49 -0.53 1.53
CA ALA A 297 2.41 -0.39 2.68
C ALA A 297 3.14 0.96 2.66
N PHE A 298 3.66 1.36 1.49
CA PHE A 298 4.37 2.62 1.33
C PHE A 298 3.46 3.82 1.54
N ALA A 299 2.26 3.81 0.96
CA ALA A 299 1.26 4.86 1.15
C ALA A 299 0.85 4.99 2.64
N ILE A 300 0.68 3.87 3.35
CA ILE A 300 0.42 3.87 4.79
C ILE A 300 1.57 4.56 5.55
N CYS A 301 2.83 4.18 5.28
CA CYS A 301 4.00 4.80 5.90
C CYS A 301 4.13 6.29 5.60
N LEU A 302 3.82 6.72 4.37
CA LEU A 302 3.87 8.13 3.94
C LEU A 302 2.96 9.02 4.79
N SER A 303 1.81 8.51 5.24
CA SER A 303 0.87 9.26 6.12
C SER A 303 1.49 9.65 7.47
N SER A 304 2.51 8.93 7.94
CA SER A 304 3.20 9.22 9.21
C SER A 304 4.18 10.40 9.13
N PHE A 305 4.54 10.82 7.91
CA PHE A 305 5.43 11.93 7.66
C PHE A 305 4.75 13.29 7.67
N ASP A 306 3.42 13.33 7.56
CA ASP A 306 2.69 14.59 7.64
C ASP A 306 2.67 15.12 9.09
N THR A 307 2.80 16.43 9.22
CA THR A 307 2.66 17.12 10.51
C THR A 307 1.18 17.17 10.87
N LYS A 308 0.82 16.60 12.01
CA LYS A 308 -0.57 16.54 12.47
C LYS A 308 -0.75 17.67 13.45
N ILE A 309 -1.44 18.73 13.01
CA ILE A 309 -1.60 19.98 13.78
C ILE A 309 -2.30 19.73 15.13
N ALA A 310 -3.04 18.62 15.26
CA ALA A 310 -3.83 18.29 16.45
C ALA A 310 -3.35 17.04 17.23
N CYS A 311 -2.14 16.54 16.98
CA CYS A 311 -1.64 15.34 17.68
C CYS A 311 -0.36 15.57 18.50
N GLU A 312 0.12 16.80 18.64
CA GLU A 312 1.28 17.15 19.47
C GLU A 312 0.93 17.28 20.95
#